data_AF-A0A936D393-F1
#
_entry.id   AF-A0A936D393-F1
#
_cell.length_a   1.000
_cell.length_b   1.000
_cell.length_c   1.000
_cell.angle_alpha   90.00
_cell.angle_beta   90.00
_cell.angle_gamma   90.00
#
_symmetry.space_group_name_H-M   'P 1'
#
loop_
_entity.id
_entity.type
_entity.pdbx_description
1 polymer ?
#
loop_
_entity_poly.entity_id
_entity_poly.type
_entity_poly.pdbx_seq_one_letter_code
_entity_poly.pdbx_strand_id
1 'polypeptide(L)'
;MKTLHHQDSMVAVASAFNRVDLVSVRDNGSRDLLIKCGVDSSKIFVIPDLVFTLKPADGVRIDEIMREECFPQAKSEKNILIAPCCYNVDLVGWAEQYARFCDL
;
A
#
# COMPACT_ATOMS: atom_id res chain seq x y z
N MET A 1 11.67 9.28 -25.16
CA MET A 1 11.98 9.94 -23.88
C MET A 1 12.72 8.93 -23.01
N LYS A 2 14.05 9.02 -22.89
CA LYS A 2 14.89 8.06 -22.15
C LYS A 2 15.10 8.60 -20.73
N THR A 3 14.56 7.92 -19.73
CA THR A 3 14.60 8.31 -18.31
C THR A 3 16.01 8.18 -17.73
N LEU A 4 16.57 9.32 -17.31
CA LEU A 4 17.89 9.48 -16.68
C LEU A 4 17.98 8.98 -15.21
N HIS A 5 16.94 8.35 -14.66
CA HIS A 5 16.82 8.16 -13.20
C HIS A 5 16.97 6.72 -12.69
N HIS A 6 17.14 5.72 -13.54
CA HIS A 6 17.04 4.33 -13.07
C HIS A 6 18.28 3.83 -12.32
N GLN A 7 19.50 4.14 -12.78
CA GLN A 7 20.71 3.59 -12.17
C GLN A 7 21.00 4.23 -10.80
N ASP A 8 20.93 5.55 -10.72
CA ASP A 8 21.15 6.28 -9.46
C ASP A 8 20.10 5.91 -8.40
N SER A 9 18.85 5.68 -8.82
CA SER A 9 17.81 5.17 -7.92
C SER A 9 18.13 3.78 -7.39
N MET A 10 18.62 2.87 -8.25
CA MET A 10 19.03 1.53 -7.79
C MET A 10 20.20 1.60 -6.80
N VAL A 11 21.19 2.45 -7.04
CA VAL A 11 22.32 2.68 -6.12
C VAL A 11 21.84 3.28 -4.79
N ALA A 12 20.92 4.25 -4.83
CA ALA A 12 20.35 4.85 -3.63
C ALA A 12 19.55 3.83 -2.80
N VAL A 13 18.74 2.98 -3.46
CA VAL A 13 18.02 1.87 -2.81
C VAL A 13 19.01 0.91 -2.16
N ALA A 14 20.03 0.46 -2.87
CA ALA A 14 21.05 -0.43 -2.32
C ALA A 14 21.73 0.20 -1.08
N SER A 15 22.15 1.46 -1.19
CA SER A 15 22.82 2.20 -0.12
C SER A 15 21.94 2.34 1.11
N ALA A 16 20.66 2.69 0.95
CA ALA A 16 19.73 2.85 2.06
C ALA A 16 19.39 1.51 2.72
N PHE A 17 18.98 0.52 1.93
CA PHE A 17 18.50 -0.76 2.44
C PHE A 17 19.64 -1.64 2.94
N ASN A 18 20.88 -1.45 2.46
CA ASN A 18 22.03 -2.18 3.00
C ASN A 18 22.43 -1.77 4.43
N ARG A 19 21.89 -0.66 4.97
CA ARG A 19 22.16 -0.16 6.32
C ARG A 19 21.30 -0.76 7.44
N VAL A 20 20.24 -1.49 7.11
CA VAL A 20 19.34 -2.10 8.08
C VAL A 20 19.57 -3.61 8.17
N ASP A 21 19.29 -4.21 9.33
CA ASP A 21 19.50 -5.65 9.55
C ASP A 21 18.40 -6.51 8.91
N LEU A 22 17.20 -5.96 8.72
CA LEU A 22 16.04 -6.66 8.21
C LEU A 22 15.19 -5.76 7.30
N VAL A 23 14.71 -6.33 6.20
CA VAL A 23 13.80 -5.70 5.24
C VAL A 23 12.59 -6.61 5.05
N SER A 24 11.39 -6.11 5.34
CA SER A 24 10.14 -6.81 5.05
C SER A 24 9.52 -6.29 3.76
N VAL A 25 9.09 -7.18 2.87
CA VAL A 25 8.33 -6.84 1.65
C VAL A 25 7.06 -7.70 1.54
N ARG A 26 6.04 -7.18 0.86
CA ARG A 26 4.71 -7.82 0.76
C ARG A 26 4.68 -9.02 -0.19
N ASP A 27 5.52 -8.99 -1.24
CA ASP A 27 5.45 -9.95 -2.34
C ASP A 27 6.84 -10.25 -2.94
N ASN A 28 6.92 -11.32 -3.74
CA ASN A 28 8.17 -11.74 -4.37
C ASN A 28 8.68 -10.75 -5.44
N GLY A 29 7.80 -10.01 -6.12
CA GLY A 29 8.23 -9.00 -7.10
C GLY A 29 8.98 -7.85 -6.43
N SER A 30 8.50 -7.42 -5.26
CA SER A 30 9.20 -6.44 -4.42
C SER A 30 10.57 -6.97 -3.94
N ARG A 31 10.65 -8.24 -3.53
CA ARG A 31 11.93 -8.89 -3.17
C ARG A 31 12.90 -8.92 -4.34
N ASP A 32 12.45 -9.39 -5.50
CA ASP A 32 13.28 -9.56 -6.69
C ASP A 32 13.82 -8.21 -7.18
N LEU A 33 13.01 -7.15 -7.08
CA LEU A 33 13.45 -5.79 -7.37
C LEU A 33 14.56 -5.32 -6.43
N LEU A 34 14.45 -5.56 -5.12
CA LEU A 34 15.49 -5.17 -4.16
C LEU A 34 16.79 -5.95 -4.38
N ILE A 35 16.70 -7.26 -4.69
CA ILE A 35 17.87 -8.07 -5.06
C ILE A 35 18.51 -7.49 -6.33
N LYS A 36 17.72 -7.13 -7.34
CA LYS A 36 18.20 -6.49 -8.56
C LYS A 36 18.86 -5.12 -8.29
N CYS A 37 18.41 -4.39 -7.28
CA CYS A 37 19.07 -3.16 -6.84
C CYS A 37 20.42 -3.40 -6.13
N GLY A 38 20.73 -4.64 -5.71
CA GLY A 38 21.96 -4.96 -4.96
C GLY A 38 21.79 -4.96 -3.44
N VAL A 39 20.56 -5.10 -2.94
CA VAL A 39 20.29 -5.32 -1.52
C VAL A 39 20.60 -6.78 -1.18
N ASP A 40 21.27 -7.00 -0.04
CA ASP A 40 21.57 -8.36 0.44
C ASP A 40 20.28 -9.19 0.59
N SER A 41 20.23 -10.33 -0.09
CA SER A 41 19.06 -11.20 -0.12
C SER A 41 18.80 -11.90 1.22
N SER A 42 19.80 -12.11 2.08
CA SER A 42 19.62 -12.85 3.33
C SER A 42 18.83 -12.08 4.40
N LYS A 43 18.63 -10.78 4.19
CA LYS A 43 17.85 -9.92 5.09
C LYS A 43 16.50 -9.47 4.53
N ILE A 44 16.13 -9.93 3.34
CA ILE A 44 14.84 -9.63 2.74
C ILE A 44 13.87 -10.76 3.05
N PHE A 45 12.82 -10.44 3.81
CA PHE A 45 11.78 -11.37 4.18
C PHE A 45 10.47 -10.98 3.49
N VAL A 46 9.90 -11.94 2.77
CA VAL A 46 8.56 -11.78 2.22
C VAL A 46 7.58 -12.17 3.31
N ILE A 47 6.90 -11.17 3.87
CA ILE A 47 5.89 -11.35 4.89
C ILE A 47 4.62 -10.63 4.46
N PRO A 48 3.42 -11.14 4.82
CA PRO A 48 2.21 -10.34 4.70
C PRO A 48 2.40 -9.01 5.42
N ASP A 49 1.78 -7.92 4.94
CA ASP A 49 1.77 -6.67 5.71
C ASP A 49 1.37 -6.98 7.15
N LEU A 50 2.07 -6.37 8.10
CA LEU A 50 1.75 -6.51 9.52
C LEU A 50 0.29 -6.16 9.82
N VAL A 51 -0.34 -5.31 9.00
CA VAL A 51 -1.78 -5.02 9.12
C VAL A 51 -2.66 -6.27 8.99
N PHE A 52 -2.24 -7.27 8.19
CA PHE A 52 -2.95 -8.54 8.05
C PHE A 52 -2.67 -9.52 9.19
N THR A 53 -1.63 -9.27 9.99
CA THR A 53 -1.35 -10.06 11.20
C THR A 53 -2.04 -9.50 12.44
N LEU A 54 -2.64 -8.30 12.35
CA LEU A 54 -3.44 -7.72 13.40
C LEU A 54 -4.75 -8.49 13.57
N LYS A 55 -5.19 -8.62 14.83
CA LYS A 55 -6.54 -9.10 15.12
C LYS A 55 -7.55 -8.05 14.66
N PRO A 56 -8.72 -8.47 14.13
CA PRO A 56 -9.81 -7.55 13.89
C PRO A 56 -10.12 -6.74 15.16
N ALA A 57 -10.38 -5.45 15.00
CA ALA A 57 -10.88 -4.63 16.09
C ALA A 57 -12.22 -5.19 16.59
N ASP A 58 -12.44 -5.17 17.90
CA ASP A 58 -13.76 -5.51 18.44
C ASP A 58 -14.79 -4.40 18.16
N GLY A 59 -16.07 -4.71 18.37
CA GLY A 59 -17.15 -3.76 18.09
C GLY A 59 -17.05 -2.46 18.89
N VAL A 60 -16.54 -2.51 20.13
CA VAL A 60 -16.37 -1.33 20.97
C VAL A 60 -15.31 -0.41 20.36
N ARG A 61 -14.18 -0.98 19.96
CA ARG A 61 -13.10 -0.22 19.33
C ARG A 61 -13.51 0.35 17.96
N ILE A 62 -14.33 -0.38 17.21
CA ILE A 62 -14.89 0.12 15.95
C ILE A 62 -15.80 1.33 16.22
N ASP A 63 -16.73 1.23 17.18
CA ASP A 63 -17.65 2.32 17.52
C ASP A 63 -16.93 3.58 18.03
N GLU A 64 -15.83 3.41 18.78
CA GLU A 64 -14.94 4.49 19.17
C GLU A 64 -14.32 5.20 17.97
N ILE A 65 -13.67 4.45 17.07
CA ILE A 65 -13.01 5.00 15.87
C ILE A 65 -14.04 5.76 15.02
N MET A 66 -15.21 5.17 14.77
CA MET A 66 -16.26 5.81 13.96
C MET A 66 -16.75 7.12 14.60
N ARG A 67 -16.79 7.19 15.93
CA ARG A 67 -17.19 8.42 16.65
C ARG A 67 -16.10 9.49 16.59
N GLU A 68 -14.84 9.11 16.79
CA GLU A 68 -13.68 10.01 16.76
C GLU A 68 -13.49 10.63 15.36
N GLU A 69 -13.66 9.83 14.31
CA GLU A 69 -13.53 10.26 12.92
C GLU A 69 -14.79 10.97 12.37
N CYS A 70 -15.75 11.29 13.24
CA CYS A 70 -17.02 11.94 12.89
C CYS A 70 -17.79 11.21 11.76
N PHE A 71 -17.67 9.88 11.67
CA PHE A 71 -18.42 9.11 10.69
C PHE A 71 -19.92 9.08 11.04
N PRO A 72 -20.82 9.28 10.06
CA PRO A 72 -22.24 9.10 10.26
C PRO A 72 -22.55 7.67 10.75
N GLN A 73 -23.24 7.55 11.88
CA GLN A 73 -23.60 6.27 12.50
C GLN A 73 -25.07 5.88 12.25
N ALA A 74 -25.71 6.46 11.23
CA ALA A 74 -27.10 6.13 10.94
C ALA A 74 -27.20 4.63 10.56
N LYS A 75 -28.00 3.90 11.32
CA LYS A 75 -28.14 2.43 11.29
C LYS A 75 -28.51 1.83 9.92
N SER A 76 -28.91 2.65 8.95
CA SER A 76 -29.38 2.25 7.63
C SER A 76 -28.49 2.73 6.48
N GLU A 77 -27.38 3.40 6.75
CA GLU A 77 -26.49 3.91 5.70
C GLU A 77 -25.51 2.83 5.23
N LYS A 78 -25.41 2.66 3.91
CA LYS A 78 -24.39 1.80 3.30
C LYS A 78 -23.11 2.62 3.15
N ASN A 79 -22.02 2.12 3.72
CA ASN A 79 -20.72 2.78 3.63
C ASN A 79 -19.84 2.10 2.57
N ILE A 80 -19.29 2.90 1.65
CA ILE A 80 -18.28 2.46 0.69
C ILE A 80 -16.97 3.17 1.03
N LEU A 81 -15.89 2.41 1.15
CA LEU A 81 -14.53 2.95 1.26
C LEU A 81 -13.84 2.82 -0.11
N ILE A 82 -13.30 3.93 -0.61
CA ILE A 82 -12.56 3.98 -1.87
C ILE A 82 -11.17 4.56 -1.58
N ALA A 83 -10.12 3.87 -2.03
CA ALA A 83 -8.73 4.31 -1.91
C ALA A 83 -8.11 4.48 -3.30
N PRO A 84 -8.37 5.60 -4.01
CA PRO A 84 -7.87 5.78 -5.36
C PRO A 84 -6.35 5.97 -5.37
N CYS A 85 -5.67 5.26 -6.26
CA CYS A 85 -4.24 5.42 -6.49
C CYS A 85 -3.96 6.72 -7.25
N CYS A 86 -3.13 7.61 -6.70
CA CYS A 86 -2.78 8.90 -7.31
C CYS A 86 -1.97 8.76 -8.61
N TYR A 87 -1.34 7.62 -8.87
CA TYR A 87 -0.52 7.39 -10.06
C TYR A 87 -1.33 7.11 -11.33
N ASN A 88 -2.64 6.86 -11.21
CA ASN A 88 -3.49 6.44 -12.32
C ASN A 88 -4.51 7.50 -12.73
N VAL A 89 -4.48 8.70 -12.14
CA VAL A 89 -5.48 9.76 -12.39
C VAL A 89 -5.53 10.21 -13.85
N ASP A 90 -4.41 10.11 -14.57
CA ASP A 90 -4.32 10.47 -15.99
C ASP A 90 -4.65 9.31 -16.94
N LEU A 91 -4.90 8.10 -16.42
CA LEU A 91 -5.32 6.97 -17.24
C LEU A 91 -6.78 7.15 -17.66
N VAL A 92 -7.00 7.24 -18.97
CA VAL A 92 -8.34 7.32 -19.57
C VAL A 92 -9.22 6.17 -19.05
N GLY A 93 -10.40 6.50 -18.52
CA GLY A 93 -11.34 5.50 -18.00
C GLY A 93 -11.18 5.20 -16.50
N TRP A 94 -10.15 5.72 -15.81
CA TRP A 94 -9.90 5.41 -14.40
C TRP A 94 -10.98 6.00 -13.47
N ALA A 95 -11.35 7.27 -13.66
CA ALA A 95 -12.41 7.91 -12.88
C ALA A 95 -13.79 7.31 -13.19
N GLU A 96 -14.03 6.98 -14.46
CA GLU A 96 -15.27 6.40 -14.95
C GLU A 96 -15.55 5.01 -14.35
N GLN A 97 -14.51 4.25 -14.01
CA GLN A 97 -14.67 2.97 -13.31
C GLN A 97 -15.23 3.14 -11.90
N TYR A 98 -14.81 4.16 -11.16
CA TYR A 98 -15.35 4.44 -9.83
C TYR A 98 -16.79 4.92 -9.89
N ALA A 99 -17.13 5.80 -10.84
CA ALA A 99 -18.50 6.24 -11.04
C ALA A 99 -19.44 5.05 -11.31
N ARG A 100 -19.04 4.14 -12.20
CA ARG A 100 -19.81 2.91 -12.49
C ARG A 100 -19.96 1.99 -11.29
N PHE A 101 -18.97 1.91 -10.41
CA PHE A 101 -19.07 1.11 -9.19
C PHE A 101 -20.09 1.69 -8.21
N CYS A 102 -20.16 3.02 -8.09
CA CYS A 102 -21.12 3.70 -7.22
C CYS A 102 -22.56 3.69 -7.75
N ASP A 103 -22.75 3.44 -9.05
CA ASP A 103 -24.07 3.33 -9.70
C ASP A 103 -24.70 1.92 -9.58
N LEU A 104 -24.04 0.95 -8.93
CA LEU A 104 -24.51 -0.42 -8.66
C LEU A 104 -25.21 -0.56 -7.30
#